data_AF-A0A3Q3LA45-F1
#
_entry.id   AF-A0A3Q3LA45-F1
#
_cell.length_a   1.000
_cell.length_b   1.000
_cell.length_c   1.000
_cell.angle_alpha   90.00
_cell.angle_beta   90.00
_cell.angle_gamma   90.00
#
_symmetry.space_group_name_H-M   'P 1'
#
loop_
_entity.id
_entity.type
_entity.pdbx_description
1 polymer ?
#
loop_
_entity_poly.entity_id
_entity_poly.type
_entity_poly.pdbx_seq_one_letter_code
_entity_poly.pdbx_strand_id
1 'polypeptide(L)'
;YETAGKNGTTYTSLKAKLTNVISSATDTEVHTMLDALLPPDTYFRFNPYMSEDVPLNENRTEKLNFLKSEGERYLERNEAKLRKAASVLGQQKSTIQRVAEWAKLKADMYEGLPFVSKL
;
A
#
# COMPACT_ATOMS: atom_id res chain seq x y z
N TYR A 1 50.60 11.80 21.32
CA TYR A 1 49.34 12.34 21.87
C TYR A 1 48.20 11.58 21.22
N GLU A 2 47.67 10.58 21.92
CA GLU A 2 46.50 9.81 21.50
C GLU A 2 45.25 10.64 21.79
N THR A 3 44.33 10.75 20.83
CA THR A 3 42.98 11.27 21.10
C THR A 3 41.99 10.13 20.94
N ALA A 4 41.39 9.77 22.07
CA ALA A 4 40.47 8.67 22.25
C ALA A 4 39.24 8.79 21.33
N GLY A 5 38.93 7.70 20.62
CA GLY A 5 37.67 7.52 19.90
C GLY A 5 36.50 7.49 20.87
N LYS A 6 35.72 8.57 20.90
CA LYS A 6 34.41 8.60 21.55
C LYS A 6 33.42 7.83 20.65
N ASN A 7 33.19 6.56 20.98
CA ASN A 7 32.04 5.81 20.49
C ASN A 7 30.78 6.42 21.13
N GLY A 8 30.28 7.51 20.53
CA GLY A 8 29.00 8.11 20.87
C GLY A 8 27.88 7.24 20.31
N THR A 9 27.49 6.21 21.06
CA THR A 9 26.29 5.44 20.77
C THR A 9 25.09 6.37 20.93
N THR A 10 24.56 6.90 19.82
CA THR A 10 23.37 7.75 19.82
C THR A 10 22.18 6.92 20.28
N TYR A 11 21.84 7.00 21.57
CA TYR A 11 20.65 6.35 22.12
C TYR A 11 19.40 7.08 21.60
N THR A 12 18.84 6.57 20.50
CA THR A 12 17.51 6.98 20.05
C THR A 12 16.45 6.41 21.00
N SER A 13 15.46 7.21 21.39
CA SER A 13 14.42 6.78 22.32
C SER A 13 13.60 5.62 21.74
N LEU A 14 12.99 4.78 22.60
CA LEU A 14 12.08 3.71 22.13
C LEU A 14 10.94 4.26 21.28
N LYS A 15 10.45 5.47 21.61
CA LYS A 15 9.48 6.20 20.79
C LYS A 15 10.04 6.50 19.41
N ALA A 16 11.26 7.02 19.32
CA ALA A 16 11.92 7.28 18.04
C ALA A 16 12.17 5.99 17.25
N LYS A 17 12.53 4.88 17.90
CA LYS A 17 12.68 3.58 17.24
C LYS A 17 11.35 3.03 16.73
N LEU A 18 10.27 3.15 17.51
CA LEU A 18 8.94 2.71 17.09
C LEU A 18 8.39 3.58 15.95
N THR A 19 8.50 4.91 16.07
CA THR A 19 8.17 5.84 14.99
C THR A 19 8.99 5.53 13.75
N ASN A 20 10.30 5.27 13.87
CA ASN A 20 11.13 4.89 12.74
C ASN A 20 10.76 3.54 12.12
N VAL A 21 10.29 2.57 12.91
CA VAL A 21 9.80 1.28 12.37
C VAL A 21 8.46 1.45 11.64
N ILE A 22 7.56 2.28 12.17
CA ILE A 22 6.29 2.62 11.52
C ILE A 22 6.56 3.42 10.23
N SER A 23 7.50 4.37 10.30
CA SER A 23 7.95 5.16 9.16
C SER A 23 8.72 4.29 8.14
N SER A 24 9.48 3.28 8.58
CA SER A 24 10.22 2.38 7.68
C SER A 24 9.27 1.43 6.94
N ALA A 25 8.19 0.98 7.59
CA ALA A 25 7.12 0.21 6.95
C ALA A 25 6.30 1.05 5.95
N THR A 26 6.34 2.39 6.10
CA THR A 26 5.78 3.35 5.16
C THR A 26 6.84 3.98 4.26
N ASP A 27 8.07 3.48 4.25
CA ASP A 27 9.17 4.09 3.50
C ASP A 27 9.12 3.71 2.02
N THR A 28 9.83 4.49 1.23
CA THR A 28 9.89 4.44 -0.23
C THR A 28 10.40 3.10 -0.78
N GLU A 29 11.25 2.39 -0.04
CA GLU A 29 11.87 1.13 -0.47
C GLU A 29 10.88 -0.02 -0.68
N VAL A 30 9.91 -0.18 0.22
CA VAL A 30 8.89 -1.25 0.11
C VAL A 30 8.00 -1.02 -1.11
N HIS A 31 7.66 0.24 -1.42
CA HIS A 31 6.89 0.56 -2.62
C HIS A 31 7.67 0.26 -3.90
N THR A 32 8.95 0.62 -3.95
CA THR A 32 9.80 0.35 -5.12
C THR A 32 9.92 -1.15 -5.40
N MET A 33 10.06 -1.98 -4.35
CA MET A 33 10.04 -3.43 -4.52
C MET A 33 8.69 -3.95 -5.00
N LEU A 34 7.59 -3.49 -4.41
CA LEU A 34 6.24 -3.92 -4.83
C LEU A 34 5.92 -3.49 -6.26
N ASP A 35 6.32 -2.28 -6.67
CA ASP A 35 6.11 -1.78 -8.02
C ASP A 35 6.94 -2.57 -9.06
N ALA A 36 8.13 -3.04 -8.68
CA ALA A 36 8.99 -3.85 -9.55
C ALA A 36 8.56 -5.32 -9.66
N LEU A 37 7.93 -5.88 -8.62
CA LEU A 37 7.62 -7.30 -8.53
C LEU A 37 6.19 -7.63 -8.93
N LEU A 38 5.25 -6.70 -8.76
CA LEU A 38 3.84 -6.95 -9.05
C LEU A 38 3.54 -6.70 -10.54
N PRO A 39 2.58 -7.44 -11.12
CA PRO A 39 2.09 -7.14 -12.45
C PRO A 39 1.56 -5.70 -12.53
N PRO A 40 1.60 -5.06 -13.71
CA PRO A 40 1.03 -3.74 -13.92
C PRO A 40 -0.41 -3.65 -13.42
N ASP A 41 -0.82 -2.46 -12.98
CA ASP A 41 -2.18 -2.18 -12.49
C ASP A 41 -2.61 -2.97 -11.24
N THR A 42 -1.69 -3.62 -10.53
CA THR A 42 -1.99 -4.41 -9.32
C THR A 42 -1.86 -3.58 -8.02
N TYR A 43 -1.00 -2.57 -8.01
CA TYR A 43 -0.66 -1.82 -6.81
C TYR A 43 -0.64 -0.30 -7.06
N PHE A 44 -1.41 0.43 -6.26
CA PHE A 44 -1.48 1.89 -6.31
C PHE A 44 -1.18 2.46 -4.93
N ARG A 45 -0.04 3.16 -4.79
CA ARG A 45 0.33 3.88 -3.56
C ARG A 45 -0.18 5.31 -3.57
N PHE A 46 -0.99 5.67 -2.59
CA PHE A 46 -1.39 7.05 -2.28
C PHE A 46 -0.80 7.43 -0.94
N ASN A 47 0.20 8.31 -0.96
CA ASN A 47 0.88 8.77 0.24
C ASN A 47 1.22 10.25 0.05
N PRO A 48 0.34 11.17 0.47
CA PRO A 48 0.59 12.61 0.38
C PRO A 48 1.86 12.98 1.15
N TYR A 49 2.70 13.80 0.52
CA TYR A 49 3.77 14.48 1.23
C TYR A 49 3.16 15.56 2.11
N MET A 50 3.51 15.57 3.40
CA MET A 50 3.10 16.60 4.35
C MET A 50 4.23 17.60 4.52
N SER A 51 3.94 18.90 4.38
CA SER A 51 4.95 19.95 4.62
C SER A 51 5.27 20.17 6.10
N GLU A 52 4.45 19.65 7.00
CA GLU A 52 4.62 19.75 8.46
C GLU A 52 4.42 18.38 9.11
N ASP A 53 5.15 18.11 10.19
CA ASP A 53 4.93 16.94 11.04
C ASP A 53 3.73 17.19 11.96
N VAL A 54 2.62 16.48 11.73
CA VAL A 54 1.39 16.61 12.51
C VAL A 54 1.23 15.37 13.39
N PRO A 55 1.16 15.53 14.73
CA PRO A 55 1.08 14.39 15.62
C PRO A 55 -0.28 13.68 15.51
N LEU A 56 -0.31 12.37 15.76
CA LEU A 56 -1.52 11.55 15.63
C LEU A 56 -2.66 11.96 16.58
N ASN A 57 -2.36 12.62 17.70
CA ASN A 57 -3.36 13.10 18.66
C ASN A 57 -3.82 14.55 18.38
N GLU A 58 -3.50 15.10 17.22
CA GLU A 58 -3.96 16.42 16.81
C GLU A 58 -5.49 16.44 16.61
N ASN A 59 -6.15 17.46 17.14
CA ASN A 59 -7.60 17.64 17.03
C ASN A 59 -8.02 19.08 16.74
N ARG A 60 -7.06 20.03 16.67
CA ARG A 60 -7.35 21.42 16.37
C ARG A 60 -7.84 21.56 14.95
N THR A 61 -8.98 22.22 14.79
CA THR A 61 -9.64 22.39 13.49
C THR A 61 -8.72 23.03 12.44
N GLU A 62 -7.90 23.99 12.85
CA GLU A 62 -6.90 24.64 11.98
C GLU A 62 -5.93 23.63 11.34
N LYS A 63 -5.43 22.66 12.13
CA LYS A 63 -4.50 21.63 11.67
C LYS A 63 -5.19 20.57 10.83
N LEU A 64 -6.42 20.22 11.16
CA LEU A 64 -7.22 19.30 10.36
C LEU A 64 -7.56 19.90 8.98
N ASN A 65 -7.88 21.19 8.93
CA ASN A 65 -8.10 21.91 7.67
C ASN A 65 -6.83 21.98 6.82
N PHE A 66 -5.67 22.18 7.46
CA PHE A 66 -4.38 22.12 6.80
C PHE A 66 -4.09 20.71 6.21
N LEU A 67 -4.32 19.64 6.98
CA LEU A 67 -4.16 18.27 6.46
C LEU A 67 -5.09 17.99 5.27
N LYS A 68 -6.32 18.50 5.33
CA LYS A 68 -7.27 18.40 4.23
C LYS A 68 -6.77 19.10 2.96
N SER A 69 -6.27 20.33 3.08
CA SER A 69 -5.79 21.09 1.91
C SER A 69 -4.53 20.47 1.29
N GLU A 70 -3.60 19.95 2.10
CA GLU A 70 -2.45 19.19 1.59
C GLU A 70 -2.89 17.91 0.87
N GLY A 71 -3.91 17.22 1.41
CA GLY A 71 -4.54 16.07 0.77
C GLY A 71 -5.16 16.42 -0.58
N GLU A 72 -5.97 17.47 -0.66
CA GLU A 72 -6.59 17.94 -1.90
C GLU A 72 -5.54 18.29 -2.95
N ARG A 73 -4.50 19.05 -2.58
CA ARG A 73 -3.39 19.40 -3.49
C ARG A 73 -2.64 18.17 -3.98
N TYR A 74 -2.47 17.16 -3.13
CA TYR A 74 -1.88 15.89 -3.56
C TYR A 74 -2.76 15.17 -4.57
N LEU A 75 -4.07 15.08 -4.34
CA LEU A 75 -5.00 14.42 -5.25
C LEU A 75 -5.04 15.11 -6.61
N GLU A 76 -5.08 16.44 -6.65
CA GLU A 76 -5.05 17.24 -7.88
C GLU A 76 -3.80 16.95 -8.71
N ARG A 77 -2.62 16.94 -8.07
CA ARG A 77 -1.35 16.61 -8.74
C ARG A 77 -1.27 15.17 -9.23
N ASN A 78 -2.02 14.25 -8.60
CA ASN A 78 -2.00 12.81 -8.89
C ASN A 78 -3.28 12.32 -9.57
N GLU A 79 -4.05 13.21 -10.20
CA GLU A 79 -5.37 12.88 -10.77
C GLU A 79 -5.30 11.69 -11.74
N ALA A 80 -4.28 11.65 -12.61
CA ALA A 80 -4.11 10.55 -13.56
C ALA A 80 -3.96 9.18 -12.87
N LYS A 81 -3.22 9.11 -11.75
CA LYS A 81 -3.04 7.88 -10.98
C LYS A 81 -4.35 7.46 -10.31
N LEU A 82 -5.13 8.42 -9.79
CA LEU A 82 -6.45 8.18 -9.22
C LEU A 82 -7.44 7.66 -10.26
N ARG A 83 -7.50 8.30 -11.43
CA ARG A 83 -8.37 7.86 -12.54
C ARG A 83 -8.00 6.45 -13.01
N LYS A 84 -6.71 6.14 -13.12
CA LYS A 84 -6.25 4.80 -13.49
C LYS A 84 -6.65 3.76 -12.44
N ALA A 85 -6.43 4.04 -11.16
CA ALA A 85 -6.84 3.15 -10.07
C ALA A 85 -8.36 2.93 -10.07
N ALA A 86 -9.15 4.00 -10.20
CA ALA A 86 -10.61 3.93 -10.28
C ALA A 86 -11.07 3.12 -11.50
N SER A 87 -10.43 3.30 -12.66
CA SER A 87 -10.74 2.53 -13.86
C SER A 87 -10.48 1.05 -13.67
N VAL A 88 -9.35 0.67 -13.05
CA VAL A 88 -8.99 -0.74 -12.81
C VAL A 88 -9.93 -1.37 -11.79
N LEU A 89 -10.22 -0.67 -10.68
CA LEU A 89 -11.15 -1.15 -9.65
C LEU A 89 -12.59 -1.24 -10.16
N GLY A 90 -12.97 -0.39 -11.12
CA GLY A 90 -14.28 -0.38 -11.76
C GLY A 90 -14.43 -1.36 -12.93
N GLN A 91 -13.38 -2.07 -13.33
CA GLN A 91 -13.46 -3.03 -14.44
C GLN A 91 -14.40 -4.19 -14.06
N GLN A 92 -15.47 -4.34 -14.84
CA GLN A 92 -16.32 -5.51 -14.75
C GLN A 92 -15.66 -6.70 -15.46
N LYS A 93 -15.86 -7.90 -14.90
CA LYS A 93 -15.46 -9.13 -15.58
C LYS A 93 -16.19 -9.22 -16.92
N SER A 94 -15.45 -9.49 -17.99
CA SER A 94 -16.05 -9.70 -19.30
C SER A 94 -16.94 -10.94 -19.29
N THR A 95 -17.91 -11.01 -20.20
CA THR A 95 -18.76 -12.21 -20.34
C THR A 95 -17.94 -13.48 -20.55
N ILE A 96 -16.86 -13.38 -21.34
CA ILE A 96 -15.90 -14.47 -21.57
C ILE A 96 -15.20 -14.87 -20.28
N GLN A 97 -14.71 -13.91 -19.49
CA GLN A 97 -14.07 -14.19 -18.20
C GLN A 97 -15.04 -14.87 -17.23
N ARG A 98 -16.30 -14.42 -17.16
CA ARG A 98 -17.32 -15.02 -16.30
C ARG A 98 -17.63 -16.46 -16.72
N VAL A 99 -17.73 -16.74 -18.02
CA VAL A 99 -17.96 -18.09 -18.53
C VAL A 99 -16.74 -18.99 -18.28
N ALA A 100 -15.52 -18.50 -18.49
CA ALA A 100 -14.29 -19.26 -18.24
C ALA A 100 -14.14 -19.59 -16.75
N GLU A 101 -14.38 -18.63 -15.86
CA GLU A 101 -14.38 -18.87 -14.41
C GLU A 101 -15.48 -19.84 -13.98
N TRP A 102 -16.68 -19.76 -14.58
CA TRP A 102 -17.75 -20.71 -14.33
C TRP A 102 -17.38 -22.13 -14.75
N ALA A 103 -16.79 -22.29 -15.94
CA ALA A 103 -16.35 -23.59 -16.44
C ALA A 103 -15.25 -24.18 -15.55
N LYS A 104 -14.26 -23.34 -15.15
CA LYS A 104 -13.21 -23.73 -14.20
C LYS A 104 -13.81 -24.17 -12.86
N LEU A 105 -14.72 -23.38 -12.30
CA LEU A 105 -15.42 -23.70 -11.05
C LEU A 105 -16.15 -25.05 -11.13
N LYS A 106 -16.79 -25.35 -12.27
CA LYS A 106 -17.45 -26.64 -12.49
C LYS A 106 -16.45 -27.78 -12.57
N ALA A 107 -15.36 -27.63 -13.32
CA ALA A 107 -14.30 -28.63 -13.42
C ALA A 107 -13.72 -28.95 -12.03
N ASP A 108 -13.32 -27.93 -11.27
CA ASP A 108 -12.76 -28.06 -9.92
C ASP A 108 -13.74 -28.78 -8.96
N MET A 109 -15.05 -28.52 -9.08
CA MET A 109 -16.08 -29.17 -8.27
C MET A 109 -16.23 -30.67 -8.60
N TYR A 110 -16.08 -31.06 -9.87
CA TYR A 110 -16.18 -32.46 -10.29
C TYR A 110 -14.88 -33.24 -10.06
N GLU A 111 -13.71 -32.59 -10.09
CA GLU A 111 -12.44 -33.22 -9.70
C GLU A 111 -12.36 -33.55 -8.20
N GLY A 112 -13.08 -32.82 -7.35
CA GLY A 112 -13.14 -33.07 -5.89
C GLY A 112 -14.14 -34.14 -5.44
N LEU A 113 -14.97 -34.70 -6.34
CA LEU A 113 -15.88 -35.80 -6.04
C LEU A 113 -15.16 -37.13 -6.26
N PRO A 114 -15.17 -38.08 -5.29
CA PRO A 114 -14.61 -39.41 -5.49
C PRO A 114 -15.56 -40.24 -6.37
N PHE A 115 -15.71 -39.87 -7.64
CA PHE A 115 -16.48 -40.63 -8.60
C PHE A 115 -15.54 -41.40 -9.53
N VAL A 116 -14.80 -42.32 -8.93
CA VAL A 116 -14.43 -43.58 -9.60
C VAL A 116 -14.41 -44.67 -8.53
N SER A 117 -15.60 -45.11 -8.10
CA SER A 117 -15.73 -46.45 -7.54
C SER A 117 -15.44 -47.42 -8.68
N LYS A 118 -14.24 -48.01 -8.70
CA LYS A 118 -13.89 -49.15 -9.56
C LYS A 118 -14.98 -50.21 -9.39
N LEU A 119 -15.67 -50.53 -10.48
CA LEU A 119 -16.31 -51.82 -10.68
C LEU A 119 -15.50 -52.57 -11.74
#